data_AF-A0A2A6DYD4-F1
#
_entry.id   AF-A0A2A6DYD4-F1
#
_cell.length_a   1.000
_cell.length_b   1.000
_cell.length_c   1.000
_cell.angle_alpha   90.00
_cell.angle_beta   90.00
_cell.angle_gamma   90.00
#
_symmetry.space_group_name_H-M   'P 1'
#
loop_
_entity.id
_entity.type
_entity.pdbx_description
1 polymer ?
#
loop_
_entity_poly.entity_id
_entity_poly.type
_entity_poly.pdbx_seq_one_letter_code
_entity_poly.pdbx_strand_id
1 'polypeptide(L)'
;MKRNAFCLASTLVLAVMASWTSASAVEPPKTTAGQRPAGEARDSWIAAQMERIAAAEGFADWLGAHLEIFPLGPGTHGWLVLLSRDNRRVGFLTVYDDGRGGWTIGEYGHGEPPA
;
A
#
# COMPACT_ATOMS: atom_id res chain seq x y z
N MET A 1 41.68 -64.22 -33.59
CA MET A 1 40.68 -63.11 -33.54
C MET A 1 40.49 -62.70 -32.08
N LYS A 2 40.23 -61.40 -31.86
CA LYS A 2 40.56 -60.61 -30.65
C LYS A 2 39.71 -60.98 -29.41
N ARG A 3 40.36 -60.88 -28.23
CA ARG A 3 39.81 -60.99 -26.87
C ARG A 3 39.17 -59.66 -26.43
N ASN A 4 38.39 -59.70 -25.33
CA ASN A 4 38.23 -58.70 -24.25
C ASN A 4 36.75 -58.33 -23.99
N ALA A 5 36.27 -58.08 -22.76
CA ALA A 5 36.67 -58.39 -21.39
C ALA A 5 35.46 -58.01 -20.52
N PHE A 6 35.07 -58.88 -19.59
CA PHE A 6 33.99 -58.63 -18.61
C PHE A 6 34.46 -57.56 -17.62
N CYS A 7 33.67 -56.49 -17.42
CA CYS A 7 33.94 -55.49 -16.39
C CYS A 7 32.93 -55.66 -15.24
N LEU A 8 33.33 -56.44 -14.23
CA LEU A 8 32.76 -56.41 -12.88
C LEU A 8 33.43 -55.25 -12.14
N ALA A 9 32.66 -54.27 -11.71
CA ALA A 9 33.09 -53.31 -10.70
C ALA A 9 31.95 -53.11 -9.70
N SER A 10 32.06 -53.84 -8.60
CA SER A 10 31.28 -53.68 -7.38
C SER A 10 31.86 -52.48 -6.62
N THR A 11 31.05 -51.48 -6.32
CA THR A 11 31.41 -50.41 -5.38
C THR A 11 30.38 -50.33 -4.27
N LEU A 12 30.87 -50.66 -3.09
CA LEU A 12 30.28 -50.53 -1.76
C LEU A 12 29.79 -49.08 -1.54
N VAL A 13 28.49 -48.85 -1.45
CA VAL A 13 27.94 -47.55 -1.04
C VAL A 13 27.96 -47.47 0.48
N LEU A 14 28.91 -46.68 0.98
CA LEU A 14 29.08 -46.37 2.40
C LEU A 14 27.92 -45.49 2.89
N ALA A 15 27.35 -45.86 4.03
CA ALA A 15 26.23 -45.22 4.66
C ALA A 15 26.63 -43.98 5.48
N VAL A 16 25.70 -43.01 5.52
CA VAL A 16 25.39 -42.08 6.62
C VAL A 16 26.45 -41.02 7.01
N MET A 17 26.11 -39.74 6.79
CA MET A 17 25.81 -38.83 7.91
C MET A 17 25.07 -37.59 7.39
N ALA A 18 23.89 -37.36 7.95
CA ALA A 18 23.11 -36.15 7.78
C ALA A 18 23.83 -34.96 8.42
N SER A 19 23.96 -33.86 7.70
CA SER A 19 24.17 -32.54 8.27
C SER A 19 23.58 -31.52 7.30
N TRP A 20 22.27 -31.26 7.45
CA TRP A 20 21.68 -30.04 6.93
C TRP A 20 22.27 -28.88 7.73
N THR A 21 23.37 -28.33 7.23
CA THR A 21 23.87 -27.05 7.70
C THR A 21 22.88 -25.99 7.23
N SER A 22 22.10 -25.44 8.16
CA SER A 22 21.24 -24.28 7.90
C SER A 22 22.08 -23.16 7.29
N ALA A 23 21.67 -22.70 6.12
CA ALA A 23 22.23 -21.51 5.50
C ALA A 23 21.98 -20.31 6.42
N SER A 24 23.05 -19.73 6.97
CA SER A 24 22.99 -18.36 7.49
C SER A 24 22.97 -17.43 6.28
N ALA A 25 21.77 -17.06 5.84
CA ALA A 25 21.62 -15.84 5.07
C ALA A 25 21.86 -14.68 6.04
N VAL A 26 23.10 -14.18 6.10
CA VAL A 26 23.34 -12.81 6.56
C VAL A 26 22.74 -11.91 5.50
N GLU A 27 21.48 -11.55 5.72
CA GLU A 27 20.82 -10.52 4.93
C GLU A 27 21.46 -9.18 5.31
N PRO A 28 21.98 -8.39 4.34
CA PRO A 28 22.48 -7.08 4.66
C PRO A 28 21.30 -6.23 5.16
N PRO A 29 21.47 -5.36 6.19
CA PRO A 29 20.47 -4.36 6.48
C PRO A 29 20.49 -3.34 5.32
N LYS A 30 19.70 -3.60 4.29
CA LYS A 30 19.27 -2.55 3.38
C LYS A 30 18.10 -1.86 4.07
N THR A 31 18.43 -0.93 4.94
CA THR A 31 17.58 0.22 5.24
C THR A 31 17.22 0.86 3.91
N THR A 32 16.07 0.49 3.35
CA THR A 32 15.52 1.13 2.17
C THR A 32 15.13 2.55 2.58
N ALA A 33 15.78 3.52 1.94
CA ALA A 33 15.44 4.92 2.02
C ALA A 33 13.93 5.14 1.77
N GLY A 34 13.25 5.80 2.71
CA GLY A 34 12.07 6.63 2.44
C GLY A 34 10.79 5.94 1.93
N GLN A 35 10.31 4.89 2.59
CA GLN A 35 8.93 4.44 2.36
C GLN A 35 7.97 5.31 3.20
N ARG A 36 7.45 6.39 2.60
CA ARG A 36 6.41 7.23 3.21
C ARG A 36 5.23 6.33 3.65
N PRO A 37 4.75 6.41 4.90
CA PRO A 37 3.60 5.61 5.34
C PRO A 37 2.41 5.80 4.40
N ALA A 38 1.66 4.73 4.10
CA ALA A 38 0.52 4.77 3.18
C ALA A 38 -0.51 5.87 3.54
N GLY A 39 -0.66 6.19 4.83
CA GLY A 39 -1.48 7.30 5.30
C GLY A 39 -1.01 8.68 4.81
N GLU A 40 0.29 8.99 4.91
CA GLU A 40 0.82 10.29 4.46
C GLU A 40 0.73 10.42 2.93
N ALA A 41 0.90 9.32 2.19
CA ALA A 41 0.69 9.29 0.75
C ALA A 41 -0.78 9.54 0.36
N ARG A 42 -1.73 8.89 1.07
CA ARG A 42 -3.17 9.13 0.91
C ARG A 42 -3.52 10.58 1.21
N ASP A 43 -3.05 11.12 2.32
CA ASP A 43 -3.41 12.47 2.76
C ASP A 43 -2.90 13.52 1.77
N SER A 44 -1.70 13.31 1.23
CA SER A 44 -1.15 14.13 0.15
C SER A 44 -2.00 14.03 -1.13
N TRP A 45 -2.46 12.81 -1.48
CA TRP A 45 -3.33 12.60 -2.64
C TRP A 45 -4.69 13.29 -2.44
N ILE A 46 -5.28 13.22 -1.23
CA ILE A 46 -6.53 13.88 -0.87
C ILE A 46 -6.39 15.41 -1.02
N ALA A 47 -5.33 16.00 -0.48
CA ALA A 47 -5.06 17.43 -0.62
C ALA A 47 -4.99 17.84 -2.11
N ALA A 48 -4.33 17.06 -2.94
CA ALA A 48 -4.26 17.31 -4.39
C ALA A 48 -5.61 17.17 -5.11
N GLN A 49 -6.52 16.30 -4.64
CA GLN A 49 -7.88 16.26 -5.16
C GLN A 49 -8.66 17.51 -4.76
N MET A 50 -8.53 17.95 -3.52
CA MET A 50 -9.22 19.13 -3.02
C MET A 50 -8.83 20.38 -3.80
N GLU A 51 -7.55 20.56 -4.12
CA GLU A 51 -7.11 21.67 -4.98
C GLU A 51 -7.76 21.62 -6.36
N ARG A 52 -7.90 20.43 -6.96
CA ARG A 52 -8.60 20.27 -8.24
C ARG A 52 -10.09 20.55 -8.16
N ILE A 53 -10.75 20.09 -7.10
CA ILE A 53 -12.19 20.33 -6.87
C ILE A 53 -12.42 21.83 -6.62
N ALA A 54 -11.56 22.48 -5.84
CA ALA A 54 -11.66 23.90 -5.53
C ALA A 54 -11.53 24.82 -6.75
N ALA A 55 -10.97 24.33 -7.86
CA ALA A 55 -10.90 25.06 -9.12
C ALA A 55 -12.26 25.10 -9.87
N ALA A 56 -13.23 24.26 -9.50
CA ALA A 56 -14.57 24.28 -10.06
C ALA A 56 -15.44 25.38 -9.44
N GLU A 57 -16.41 25.88 -10.20
CA GLU A 57 -17.39 26.84 -9.72
C GLU A 57 -18.15 26.29 -8.50
N GLY A 58 -18.29 27.12 -7.45
CA GLY A 58 -18.96 26.75 -6.20
C GLY A 58 -18.05 26.15 -5.13
N PHE A 59 -16.85 25.68 -5.46
CA PHE A 59 -15.97 24.95 -4.53
C PHE A 59 -14.78 25.75 -3.98
N ALA A 60 -14.70 27.06 -4.23
CA ALA A 60 -13.56 27.88 -3.82
C ALA A 60 -13.24 27.82 -2.30
N ASP A 61 -14.26 27.65 -1.46
CA ASP A 61 -14.12 27.53 0.00
C ASP A 61 -13.31 26.30 0.45
N TRP A 62 -13.15 25.29 -0.41
CA TRP A 62 -12.39 24.08 -0.14
C TRP A 62 -10.88 24.34 -0.10
N LEU A 63 -10.41 25.38 -0.79
CA LEU A 63 -8.99 25.71 -0.82
C LEU A 63 -8.53 26.19 0.57
N GLY A 64 -7.60 25.46 1.16
CA GLY A 64 -7.08 25.73 2.50
C GLY A 64 -8.02 25.36 3.64
N ALA A 65 -9.09 24.60 3.38
CA ALA A 65 -9.94 24.06 4.44
C ALA A 65 -9.15 23.06 5.31
N HIS A 66 -9.47 23.01 6.60
CA HIS A 66 -8.99 21.98 7.52
C HIS A 66 -9.63 20.64 7.18
N LEU A 67 -8.84 19.55 7.20
CA LEU A 67 -9.31 18.20 6.92
C LEU A 67 -9.37 17.35 8.18
N GLU A 68 -10.49 16.67 8.36
CA GLU A 68 -10.63 15.57 9.33
C GLU A 68 -10.92 14.28 8.56
N ILE A 69 -10.13 13.23 8.81
CA ILE A 69 -10.18 11.98 8.04
C ILE A 69 -10.57 10.83 8.95
N PHE A 70 -11.71 10.19 8.65
CA PHE A 70 -12.29 9.11 9.43
C PHE A 70 -12.34 7.81 8.62
N PRO A 71 -11.85 6.68 9.13
CA PRO A 71 -12.00 5.40 8.46
C PRO A 71 -13.48 4.97 8.45
N LEU A 72 -13.97 4.50 7.31
CA LEU A 72 -15.35 4.03 7.14
C LEU A 72 -15.56 2.56 7.53
N GLY A 73 -14.49 1.81 7.83
CA GLY A 73 -14.61 0.41 8.19
C GLY A 73 -13.30 -0.27 8.56
N PRO A 74 -13.36 -1.55 8.97
CA PRO A 74 -12.17 -2.35 9.26
C PRO A 74 -11.33 -2.51 7.99
N GLY A 75 -10.00 -2.49 8.15
CA GLY A 75 -9.07 -2.64 7.03
C GLY A 75 -8.72 -1.35 6.27
N THR A 76 -9.32 -0.21 6.64
CA THR A 76 -8.93 1.10 6.09
C THR A 76 -9.04 1.18 4.55
N HIS A 77 -10.09 0.60 3.97
CA HIS A 77 -10.35 0.66 2.52
C HIS A 77 -11.16 1.87 2.09
N GLY A 78 -11.72 2.62 3.04
CA GLY A 78 -12.53 3.80 2.76
C GLY A 78 -12.40 4.84 3.86
N TRP A 79 -12.54 6.10 3.47
CA TRP A 79 -12.44 7.25 4.35
C TRP A 79 -13.52 8.27 4.06
N LEU A 80 -14.09 8.83 5.13
CA LEU A 80 -14.82 10.09 5.08
C LEU A 80 -13.84 11.21 5.41
N VAL A 81 -13.81 12.22 4.55
CA VAL A 81 -13.02 13.42 4.73
C VAL A 81 -13.97 14.59 4.91
N LEU A 82 -13.87 15.27 6.05
CA LEU A 82 -14.70 16.42 6.39
C LEU A 82 -13.87 17.69 6.28
N LEU A 83 -14.41 18.70 5.60
CA LEU A 83 -13.71 19.96 5.30
C LEU A 83 -14.33 21.10 6.09
N SER A 84 -13.52 21.75 6.90
CA SER A 84 -13.96 22.87 7.74
C SER A 84 -13.15 24.13 7.45
N ARG A 85 -13.83 25.29 7.37
CA ARG A 85 -13.20 26.61 7.27
C ARG A 85 -13.89 27.55 8.25
N ASP A 86 -13.11 28.29 9.03
CA ASP A 86 -13.64 29.22 10.04
C ASP A 86 -14.67 28.54 10.98
N ASN A 87 -14.37 27.31 11.42
CA ASN A 87 -15.23 26.45 12.24
C ASN A 87 -16.60 26.08 11.62
N ARG A 88 -16.77 26.27 10.31
CA ARG A 88 -17.95 25.86 9.55
C ARG A 88 -17.60 24.74 8.58
N ARG A 89 -18.45 23.71 8.51
CA ARG A 89 -18.38 22.68 7.47
C ARG A 89 -18.60 23.30 6.09
N VAL A 90 -17.63 23.16 5.20
CA VAL A 90 -17.69 23.65 3.81
C VAL A 90 -17.85 22.53 2.78
N GLY A 91 -17.60 21.28 3.19
CA GLY A 91 -17.86 20.13 2.35
C GLY A 91 -17.36 18.82 2.94
N PHE A 92 -17.48 17.79 2.13
CA PHE A 92 -17.00 16.45 2.42
C PHE A 92 -16.57 15.75 1.13
N LEU A 93 -15.75 14.70 1.26
CA LEU A 93 -15.60 13.69 0.23
C LEU A 93 -15.42 12.30 0.83
N THR A 94 -15.85 11.28 0.09
CA THR A 94 -15.53 9.88 0.39
C THR A 94 -14.42 9.40 -0.54
N VAL A 95 -13.44 8.73 0.04
CA VAL A 95 -12.28 8.19 -0.66
C VAL A 95 -12.23 6.70 -0.44
N TYR A 96 -11.93 5.94 -1.48
CA TYR A 96 -11.80 4.49 -1.43
C TYR A 96 -10.44 4.07 -1.96
N ASP A 97 -9.86 3.04 -1.35
CA ASP A 97 -8.75 2.29 -1.95
C ASP A 97 -9.26 1.59 -3.22
N ASP A 98 -8.50 1.67 -4.30
CA ASP A 98 -8.89 1.11 -5.60
C ASP A 98 -8.50 -0.37 -5.77
N GLY A 99 -7.90 -0.99 -4.75
CA GLY A 99 -7.38 -2.36 -4.76
C GLY A 99 -6.09 -2.54 -5.59
N ARG A 100 -5.51 -1.46 -6.12
CA ARG A 100 -4.33 -1.45 -7.01
C ARG A 100 -3.21 -0.57 -6.48
N GLY A 101 -3.31 -0.12 -5.23
CA GLY A 101 -2.34 0.77 -4.58
C GLY A 101 -2.59 2.25 -4.83
N GLY A 102 -3.79 2.60 -5.32
CA GLY A 102 -4.25 3.97 -5.49
C GLY A 102 -5.55 4.25 -4.73
N TRP A 103 -6.11 5.43 -4.99
CA TRP A 103 -7.36 5.88 -4.40
C TRP A 103 -8.29 6.46 -5.46
N THR A 104 -9.59 6.38 -5.19
CA THR A 104 -10.64 7.02 -5.97
C THR A 104 -11.55 7.83 -5.08
N ILE A 105 -12.15 8.89 -5.62
CA ILE A 105 -13.24 9.63 -4.97
C ILE A 105 -14.54 8.90 -5.30
N GLY A 106 -15.37 8.63 -4.29
CA GLY A 106 -16.71 8.09 -4.50
C GLY A 106 -17.77 9.18 -4.60
N GLU A 107 -17.79 10.07 -3.61
CA GLU A 107 -18.74 11.17 -3.50
C GLU A 107 -18.03 12.42 -2.98
N TYR A 108 -18.51 13.60 -3.36
CA TYR A 108 -18.13 14.87 -2.76
C TYR A 108 -19.27 15.88 -2.84
N GLY A 109 -19.33 16.82 -1.90
CA GLY A 109 -20.38 17.82 -1.87
C GLY A 109 -20.18 18.91 -0.83
N HIS A 110 -21.02 19.94 -0.88
CA HIS A 110 -21.01 21.02 0.11
C HIS A 110 -21.66 20.59 1.42
N GLY A 111 -21.22 21.19 2.53
CA GLY A 111 -21.84 20.98 3.83
C GLY A 111 -21.64 19.56 4.37
N GLU A 112 -22.69 19.02 5.00
CA GLU A 112 -22.66 17.71 5.64
C GLU A 112 -22.84 16.58 4.62
N PRO A 113 -22.13 15.45 4.75
CA PRO A 113 -22.44 14.24 4.01
C PRO A 113 -23.90 13.80 4.23
N PRO A 114 -24.50 13.09 3.26
CA PRO A 114 -25.79 12.45 3.46
C PRO A 114 -25.72 11.44 4.62
N ALA A 115 -26.83 11.32 5.34
CA ALA A 115 -27.00 10.41 6.48
C ALA A 115 -27.21 8.95 6.04
#